data_AF-A0A7W4HTC9-F1
#
_entry.id   AF-A0A7W4HTC9-F1
#
_cell.length_a   1.000
_cell.length_b   1.000
_cell.length_c   1.000
_cell.angle_alpha   90.00
_cell.angle_beta   90.00
_cell.angle_gamma   90.00
#
_symmetry.space_group_name_H-M   'P 1'
#
loop_
_entity.id
_entity.type
_entity.pdbx_description
1 polymer ?
#
loop_
_entity_poly.entity_id
_entity_poly.type
_entity_poly.pdbx_seq_one_letter_code
_entity_poly.pdbx_strand_id
1 'polypeptide(L)'
;MIQRRSAVATADKSGNETQIFNRLQDLQHYSTTHMNASSGVIYLQHQYERDSQAAIKRASAASSENARVHAQAEAVCHPQYSGWSMAYIQCFVNELSKYPTSDKLKDPELPNTELYRHEYTSPLWTPDFAGWSIVLAVVILVVIVLRLISLVILHLLLRYKYRAA
;
A
#
# COMPACT_ATOMS: atom_id res chain seq x y z
N MET A 1 -2.41 9.28 9.24
CA MET A 1 -2.49 8.30 8.14
C MET A 1 -3.24 8.78 6.91
N ILE A 2 -4.55 9.08 6.97
CA ILE A 2 -5.36 9.41 5.79
C ILE A 2 -4.75 10.54 4.94
N GLN A 3 -4.34 11.64 5.58
CA GLN A 3 -3.71 12.78 4.89
C GLN A 3 -2.39 12.42 4.19
N ARG A 4 -1.61 11.49 4.76
CA ARG A 4 -0.34 11.04 4.14
C ARG A 4 -0.63 10.15 2.92
N ARG A 5 -1.64 9.28 3.02
CA ARG A 5 -2.11 8.48 1.87
C ARG A 5 -2.62 9.36 0.73
N SER A 6 -3.42 10.39 1.03
CA SER A 6 -3.92 11.31 0.00
C SER A 6 -2.82 12.17 -0.60
N ALA A 7 -1.77 12.50 0.16
CA ALA A 7 -0.59 13.19 -0.36
C ALA A 7 0.17 12.35 -1.39
N VAL A 8 0.34 11.03 -1.15
CA VAL A 8 0.91 10.10 -2.15
C VAL A 8 0.06 10.05 -3.41
N ALA A 9 -1.26 9.88 -3.28
CA ALA A 9 -2.17 9.83 -4.44
C ALA A 9 -2.16 11.15 -5.25
N THR A 10 -2.09 12.29 -4.57
CA THR A 10 -1.98 13.60 -5.22
C THR A 10 -0.65 13.76 -5.96
N ALA A 11 0.45 13.31 -5.35
CA ALA A 11 1.77 13.35 -5.98
C ALA A 11 1.85 12.42 -7.20
N ASP A 12 1.23 11.24 -7.12
CA ASP A 12 1.13 10.30 -8.24
C ASP A 12 0.38 10.93 -9.44
N LYS A 13 -0.72 11.60 -9.15
CA LYS A 13 -1.51 12.33 -10.14
C LYS A 13 -0.76 13.50 -10.77
N SER A 14 0.07 14.21 -10.01
CA SER A 14 0.85 15.35 -10.54
C SER A 14 2.05 14.91 -11.39
N GLY A 15 2.50 13.65 -11.25
CA GLY A 15 3.60 13.09 -12.03
C GLY A 15 4.99 13.57 -11.65
N ASN A 16 5.14 14.18 -10.46
CA ASN A 16 6.45 14.59 -9.96
C ASN A 16 7.10 13.45 -9.16
N GLU A 17 8.03 12.73 -9.79
CA GLU A 17 8.71 11.57 -9.21
C GLU A 17 9.38 11.87 -7.86
N THR A 18 10.05 13.03 -7.73
CA THR A 18 10.69 13.44 -6.47
C THR A 18 9.65 13.64 -5.37
N GLN A 19 8.49 14.22 -5.69
CA GLN A 19 7.41 14.34 -4.70
C GLN A 19 6.83 12.98 -4.33
N ILE A 20 6.60 12.08 -5.31
CA ILE A 20 6.11 10.72 -5.04
C ILE A 20 7.04 10.01 -4.06
N PHE A 21 8.35 10.02 -4.34
CA PHE A 21 9.36 9.42 -3.47
C PHE A 21 9.31 9.99 -2.04
N ASN A 22 9.32 11.33 -1.92
CA ASN A 22 9.26 11.99 -0.61
C ASN A 22 7.97 11.64 0.14
N ARG A 23 6.83 11.58 -0.55
CA ARG A 23 5.55 11.22 0.08
C ARG A 23 5.48 9.76 0.51
N LEU A 24 6.10 8.86 -0.25
CA LEU A 24 6.22 7.45 0.14
C LEU A 24 7.12 7.29 1.36
N GLN A 25 8.26 7.98 1.41
CA GLN A 25 9.15 7.97 2.57
C GLN A 25 8.46 8.55 3.81
N ASP A 26 7.76 9.67 3.66
CA ASP A 26 6.93 10.29 4.70
C ASP A 26 5.88 9.33 5.27
N LEU A 27 5.27 8.53 4.39
CA LEU A 27 4.26 7.56 4.75
C LEU A 27 4.87 6.35 5.45
N GLN A 28 5.96 5.81 4.91
CA GLN A 28 6.72 4.71 5.51
C GLN A 28 7.16 5.07 6.92
N HIS A 29 7.84 6.21 7.07
CA HIS A 29 8.35 6.67 8.35
C HIS A 29 7.24 6.76 9.39
N TYR A 30 6.12 7.40 9.04
CA TYR A 30 4.98 7.52 9.95
C TYR A 30 4.40 6.14 10.32
N SER A 31 4.23 5.24 9.34
CA SER A 31 3.72 3.89 9.59
C SER A 31 4.62 3.10 10.54
N THR A 32 5.94 3.24 10.41
CA THR A 32 6.90 2.49 11.24
C THR A 32 7.11 3.07 12.64
N THR A 33 6.70 4.33 12.88
CA THR A 33 6.96 5.06 14.13
C THR A 33 5.74 5.25 15.01
N HIS A 34 4.55 4.88 14.54
CA HIS A 34 3.30 4.98 15.30
C HIS A 34 2.58 3.62 15.36
N MET A 35 2.01 3.27 16.52
CA MET A 35 1.10 2.14 16.64
C MET A 35 -0.22 2.40 15.88
N ASN A 36 -0.87 1.33 15.42
CA ASN A 36 -2.15 1.39 14.70
C ASN A 36 -2.13 2.32 13.48
N ALA A 37 -0.95 2.49 12.86
CA ALA A 37 -0.71 3.40 11.76
C ALA A 37 -0.30 2.68 10.47
N SER A 38 -0.72 1.43 10.28
CA SER A 38 -0.45 0.72 9.02
C SER A 38 -1.02 1.51 7.85
N SER A 39 -0.23 1.64 6.78
CA SER A 39 -0.64 2.34 5.59
C SER A 39 -1.74 1.62 4.83
N GLY A 40 -1.88 0.30 4.99
CA GLY A 40 -2.58 -0.54 4.02
C GLY A 40 -1.99 -0.42 2.62
N VAL A 41 -2.64 -1.06 1.65
CA VAL A 41 -2.18 -1.08 0.25
C VAL A 41 -2.44 0.26 -0.44
N ILE A 42 -1.42 0.76 -1.14
CA ILE A 42 -1.48 1.94 -1.99
C ILE A 42 -0.88 1.58 -3.34
N TYR A 43 -1.52 2.05 -4.41
CA TYR A 43 -1.07 1.86 -5.77
C TYR A 43 -0.72 3.21 -6.40
N LEU A 44 0.44 3.28 -7.06
CA LEU A 44 0.81 4.42 -7.91
C LEU A 44 0.20 4.24 -9.30
N GLN A 45 -1.11 4.41 -9.38
CA GLN A 45 -1.87 4.15 -10.59
C GLN A 45 -1.41 5.05 -11.74
N HIS A 46 -1.31 6.36 -11.53
CA HIS A 46 -0.99 7.28 -12.62
C HIS A 46 0.45 7.12 -13.12
N GLN A 47 1.40 6.79 -12.25
CA GLN A 47 2.75 6.43 -12.67
C GLN A 47 2.75 5.15 -13.51
N TYR A 48 2.04 4.11 -13.08
CA TYR A 48 1.91 2.87 -13.86
C TYR A 48 1.32 3.13 -15.25
N GLU A 49 0.28 3.97 -15.33
CA GLU A 49 -0.36 4.36 -16.59
C GLU A 49 0.63 5.07 -17.54
N ARG A 50 1.44 6.01 -17.01
CA ARG A 50 2.48 6.71 -17.78
C ARG A 50 3.59 5.76 -18.27
N ASP A 51 4.06 4.88 -17.41
CA ASP A 51 5.16 3.96 -17.74
C ASP A 51 4.70 2.90 -18.74
N SER A 52 3.47 2.41 -18.60
CA SER A 52 2.83 1.50 -19.56
C SER A 52 2.64 2.17 -20.92
N GLN A 53 2.16 3.43 -20.94
CA GLN A 53 2.07 4.21 -22.16
C GLN A 53 3.45 4.36 -22.83
N ALA A 54 4.50 4.65 -22.07
CA ALA A 54 5.85 4.78 -22.59
C ALA A 54 6.39 3.45 -23.14
N ALA A 55 6.14 2.33 -22.46
CA ALA A 55 6.50 0.99 -22.92
C ALA A 55 5.81 0.64 -24.24
N ILE A 56 4.50 0.89 -24.35
CA ILE A 56 3.73 0.65 -25.57
C ILE A 56 4.21 1.53 -26.73
N LYS A 57 4.52 2.81 -26.48
CA LYS A 57 5.09 3.71 -27.51
C LYS A 57 6.47 3.26 -28.00
N ARG A 58 7.31 2.73 -27.11
CA ARG A 58 8.61 2.16 -27.48
C ARG A 58 8.44 0.90 -28.34
N ALA A 59 7.49 0.04 -27.99
CA ALA A 59 7.16 -1.15 -28.77
C ALA A 59 6.60 -0.78 -30.15
N SER A 60 5.69 0.20 -30.24
CA SER A 60 5.15 0.66 -31.53
C SER A 60 6.22 1.24 -32.45
N ALA A 61 7.26 1.85 -31.90
CA ALA A 61 8.38 2.41 -32.67
C ALA A 61 9.40 1.35 -33.15
N ALA A 62 9.29 0.09 -32.71
CA ALA A 62 10.26 -0.95 -33.04
C ALA A 62 10.21 -1.39 -34.51
N SER A 63 9.03 -1.34 -35.15
CA SER A 63 8.86 -1.67 -36.57
C SER A 63 7.60 -1.00 -37.15
N SER A 64 7.54 -0.85 -38.47
CA SER A 64 6.34 -0.35 -39.15
C SER A 64 5.13 -1.27 -38.98
N GLU A 65 5.36 -2.57 -38.85
CA GLU A 65 4.33 -3.56 -38.58
C GLU A 65 3.76 -3.39 -37.16
N ASN A 66 4.62 -3.20 -36.16
CA ASN A 66 4.21 -2.85 -34.81
C ASN A 66 3.38 -1.56 -34.80
N ALA A 67 3.83 -0.50 -35.47
CA ALA A 67 3.07 0.74 -35.54
C ALA A 67 1.64 0.52 -36.11
N ARG A 68 1.49 -0.33 -37.14
CA ARG A 68 0.19 -0.65 -37.73
C ARG A 68 -0.71 -1.45 -36.77
N VAL A 69 -0.19 -2.53 -36.19
CA VAL A 69 -0.94 -3.41 -35.29
C VAL A 69 -1.35 -2.68 -34.01
N HIS A 70 -0.44 -1.88 -33.44
CA HIS A 70 -0.74 -1.05 -32.27
C HIS A 70 -1.80 0.01 -32.58
N ALA A 71 -1.75 0.67 -33.75
CA ALA A 71 -2.77 1.64 -34.17
C ALA A 71 -4.15 0.99 -34.34
N GLN A 72 -4.21 -0.25 -34.82
CA GLN A 72 -5.46 -0.99 -34.93
C GLN A 72 -6.03 -1.35 -33.55
N ALA A 73 -5.17 -1.75 -32.61
CA ALA A 73 -5.57 -1.99 -31.22
C ALA A 73 -6.08 -0.71 -30.54
N GLU A 74 -5.40 0.42 -30.76
CA GLU A 74 -5.81 1.73 -30.23
C GLU A 74 -7.16 2.17 -30.82
N ALA A 75 -7.42 1.94 -32.11
CA ALA A 75 -8.70 2.28 -32.75
C ALA A 75 -9.90 1.55 -32.13
N VAL A 76 -9.70 0.36 -31.56
CA VAL A 76 -10.76 -0.42 -30.88
C VAL A 76 -10.93 0.04 -29.44
N CYS A 77 -9.84 0.24 -28.70
CA CYS A 77 -9.88 0.52 -27.27
C CYS A 77 -10.08 2.00 -26.93
N HIS A 78 -9.53 2.93 -27.72
CA HIS A 78 -9.59 4.36 -27.44
C HIS A 78 -11.02 4.94 -27.40
N PRO A 79 -11.98 4.52 -28.25
CA PRO A 79 -13.36 5.00 -28.15
C PRO A 79 -14.11 4.53 -26.88
N GLN A 80 -13.66 3.43 -26.27
CA GLN A 80 -14.33 2.80 -25.12
C GLN A 80 -13.88 3.37 -23.78
N TYR A 81 -12.70 3.99 -23.72
CA TYR A 81 -12.10 4.45 -22.48
C TYR A 81 -11.57 5.89 -22.60
N SER A 82 -11.81 6.70 -21.58
CA SER A 82 -11.25 8.05 -21.49
C SER A 82 -9.84 7.99 -20.91
N GLY A 83 -8.85 7.77 -21.77
CA GLY A 83 -7.42 7.81 -21.41
C GLY A 83 -6.80 6.47 -21.03
N TRP A 84 -5.57 6.53 -20.52
CA TRP A 84 -4.69 5.39 -20.27
C TRP A 84 -4.99 4.63 -18.97
N SER A 85 -6.26 4.32 -18.70
CA SER A 85 -6.64 3.55 -17.50
C SER A 85 -6.15 2.10 -17.55
N MET A 86 -6.14 1.42 -16.40
CA MET A 86 -5.88 -0.04 -16.33
C MET A 86 -6.77 -0.85 -17.28
N ALA A 87 -8.05 -0.48 -17.40
CA ALA A 87 -8.99 -1.14 -18.29
C ALA A 87 -8.63 -0.93 -19.77
N TYR A 88 -8.16 0.26 -20.12
CA TYR A 88 -7.63 0.56 -21.46
C TYR A 88 -6.40 -0.29 -21.78
N ILE A 89 -5.44 -0.38 -20.85
CA ILE A 89 -4.21 -1.19 -21.03
C ILE A 89 -4.57 -2.66 -21.23
N GLN A 90 -5.51 -3.19 -20.44
CA GLN A 90 -5.97 -4.57 -20.59
C GLN A 90 -6.67 -4.81 -21.94
N CYS A 91 -7.53 -3.89 -22.37
CA CYS A 91 -8.15 -3.95 -23.70
C CYS A 91 -7.08 -3.98 -24.79
N PHE A 92 -6.08 -3.11 -24.68
CA PHE A 92 -5.01 -3.00 -25.66
C PHE A 92 -4.19 -4.29 -25.77
N VAL A 93 -3.77 -4.87 -24.64
CA VAL A 93 -3.03 -6.15 -24.61
C VAL A 93 -3.90 -7.29 -25.13
N ASN A 94 -5.18 -7.34 -24.77
CA ASN A 94 -6.10 -8.35 -25.29
C ASN A 94 -6.26 -8.24 -26.81
N GLU A 95 -6.32 -7.03 -27.35
CA GLU A 95 -6.41 -6.81 -28.79
C GLU A 95 -5.10 -7.20 -29.50
N LEU A 96 -3.94 -6.88 -28.90
CA LEU A 96 -2.63 -7.30 -29.41
C LEU A 96 -2.48 -8.83 -29.44
N SER A 97 -3.02 -9.53 -28.45
CA SER A 97 -2.95 -11.01 -28.36
C SER A 97 -3.66 -11.74 -29.52
N LYS A 98 -4.51 -11.04 -30.28
CA LYS A 98 -5.20 -11.61 -31.45
C LYS A 98 -4.31 -11.69 -32.69
N TYR A 99 -3.20 -10.95 -32.71
CA TYR A 99 -2.24 -10.97 -33.81
C TYR A 99 -1.18 -12.03 -33.51
N PRO A 100 -0.77 -12.84 -34.51
CA PRO A 100 0.25 -13.85 -34.30
C PRO A 100 1.60 -13.19 -33.96
N THR A 101 2.22 -13.63 -32.86
CA THR A 101 3.59 -13.29 -32.49
C THR A 101 4.56 -13.83 -33.55
N SER A 102 4.82 -13.02 -34.57
CA SER A 102 5.92 -13.25 -35.51
C SER A 102 7.20 -12.62 -34.96
N ASP A 103 8.38 -13.07 -35.39
CA ASP A 103 9.68 -12.46 -35.02
C ASP A 103 9.78 -10.95 -35.32
N LYS A 104 8.86 -10.41 -36.13
CA LYS A 104 8.78 -8.99 -36.49
C LYS A 104 7.87 -8.17 -35.57
N LEU A 105 7.06 -8.85 -34.75
CA LEU A 105 6.12 -8.26 -33.81
C LEU A 105 6.72 -8.30 -32.40
N LYS A 106 7.13 -7.14 -31.91
CA LYS A 106 7.68 -7.01 -30.55
C LYS A 106 6.58 -6.64 -29.58
N ASP A 107 6.28 -7.55 -28.66
CA ASP A 107 5.29 -7.30 -27.61
C ASP A 107 5.72 -6.15 -26.68
N PRO A 108 4.78 -5.32 -26.21
CA PRO A 108 5.08 -4.29 -25.23
C PRO A 108 5.44 -4.94 -23.88
N GLU A 109 6.65 -4.69 -23.40
CA GLU A 109 7.08 -5.09 -22.05
C GLU A 109 6.43 -4.16 -21.03
N LEU A 110 5.27 -4.57 -20.50
CA LEU A 110 4.57 -3.80 -19.49
C LEU A 110 5.34 -3.83 -18.16
N PRO A 111 5.35 -2.70 -17.42
CA PRO A 111 6.04 -2.64 -16.15
C PRO A 111 5.35 -3.56 -15.12
N ASN A 112 6.14 -4.13 -14.21
CA ASN A 112 5.62 -5.03 -13.19
C ASN A 112 4.75 -4.27 -12.17
N THR A 113 3.50 -4.69 -11.99
CA THR A 113 2.51 -4.07 -11.10
C THR A 113 2.96 -4.02 -9.64
N GLU A 114 3.77 -4.98 -9.19
CA GLU A 114 4.26 -5.03 -7.80
C GLU A 114 5.21 -3.86 -7.47
N LEU A 115 5.88 -3.28 -8.47
CA LEU A 115 6.77 -2.13 -8.27
C LEU A 115 6.01 -0.84 -7.93
N TYR A 116 4.71 -0.80 -8.22
CA TYR A 116 3.81 0.34 -7.98
C TYR A 116 2.91 0.10 -6.77
N ARG A 117 3.01 -1.07 -6.14
CA ARG A 117 2.26 -1.45 -4.95
C ARG A 117 3.11 -1.20 -3.72
N HIS A 118 2.67 -0.29 -2.87
CA HIS A 118 3.33 0.03 -1.60
C HIS A 118 2.42 -0.26 -0.42
N GLU A 119 2.98 -0.96 0.57
CA GLU A 119 2.30 -1.29 1.81
C GLU A 119 3.31 -1.24 2.97
N TYR A 120 2.93 -0.53 4.03
CA TYR A 120 3.73 -0.37 5.23
C TYR A 120 2.90 -0.82 6.44
N THR A 121 3.52 -1.66 7.26
CA THR A 121 2.92 -2.18 8.48
C THR A 121 3.38 -1.36 9.68
N SER A 122 2.48 -1.14 10.64
CA SER A 122 2.84 -0.52 11.91
C SER A 122 3.29 -1.56 12.93
N PRO A 123 4.29 -1.26 13.76
CA PRO A 123 4.66 -2.12 14.87
C PRO A 123 3.55 -2.16 15.93
N LEU A 124 3.55 -3.23 16.74
CA LEU A 124 2.62 -3.40 17.86
C LEU A 124 2.84 -2.40 18.99
N TRP A 125 4.09 -1.95 19.17
CA TRP A 125 4.46 -0.95 20.16
C TRP A 125 5.50 0.00 19.59
N THR A 126 5.39 1.28 19.95
CA THR A 126 6.32 2.34 19.53
C THR A 126 6.84 3.09 20.74
N PRO A 127 8.12 3.51 20.75
CA PRO A 127 8.69 4.28 21.87
C PRO A 127 8.31 5.77 21.79
N ASP A 128 7.05 6.07 21.46
CA ASP A 128 6.49 7.42 21.44
C ASP A 128 5.71 7.70 22.74
N PHE A 129 5.18 8.92 22.87
CA PHE A 129 4.42 9.30 24.07
C PHE A 129 3.24 8.35 24.34
N ALA A 130 2.54 7.91 23.28
CA ALA A 130 1.44 6.98 23.40
C ALA A 130 1.91 5.59 23.86
N GLY A 131 3.00 5.06 23.30
CA GLY A 131 3.54 3.77 23.71
C GLY A 131 4.05 3.74 25.14
N TRP A 132 4.72 4.79 25.61
CA TRP A 132 5.11 4.89 27.02
C TRP A 132 3.91 5.04 27.94
N SER A 133 2.85 5.74 27.51
CA SER A 133 1.60 5.84 28.28
C SER A 133 0.94 4.47 28.48
N ILE A 134 0.94 3.61 27.46
CA ILE A 134 0.43 2.23 27.57
C ILE A 134 1.29 1.40 28.54
N VAL A 135 2.63 1.50 28.44
CA VAL A 135 3.52 0.79 29.37
C VAL A 135 3.24 1.20 30.81
N LEU A 136 3.11 2.49 31.08
CA LEU A 136 2.78 3.01 32.41
C LEU A 136 1.41 2.51 32.89
N ALA A 137 0.40 2.53 32.03
CA ALA A 137 -0.94 2.03 32.35
C ALA A 137 -0.92 0.53 32.72
N VAL A 138 -0.17 -0.29 31.99
CA VAL A 138 0.02 -1.72 32.28
C VAL A 138 0.71 -1.90 33.63
N VAL A 139 1.75 -1.13 33.93
CA VAL A 139 2.44 -1.19 35.23
C VAL A 139 1.49 -0.85 36.39
N ILE A 140 0.69 0.21 36.26
CA ILE A 140 -0.30 0.61 37.28
C ILE A 140 -1.34 -0.50 37.46
N LEU A 141 -1.84 -1.07 36.36
CA LEU A 141 -2.81 -2.17 36.40
C LEU A 141 -2.25 -3.39 37.14
N VAL A 142 -1.00 -3.77 36.88
CA VAL A 142 -0.33 -4.87 37.58
C VAL A 142 -0.24 -4.60 39.08
N VAL A 143 0.13 -3.38 39.49
CA VAL A 143 0.18 -2.99 40.91
C VAL A 143 -1.21 -3.09 41.57
N ILE A 144 -2.26 -2.64 40.89
CA ILE A 144 -3.64 -2.73 41.38
C ILE A 144 -4.05 -4.20 41.57
N VAL A 145 -3.80 -5.05 40.56
CA VAL A 145 -4.13 -6.47 40.62
C VAL A 145 -3.41 -7.17 41.77
N LEU A 146 -2.11 -6.91 41.95
CA LEU A 146 -1.34 -7.47 43.06
C LEU A 146 -1.87 -7.02 44.42
N ARG A 147 -2.30 -5.76 44.55
CA ARG A 147 -2.97 -5.26 45.77
C ARG A 147 -4.31 -5.92 46.03
N LEU A 148 -5.13 -6.14 45.00
CA LEU A 148 -6.41 -6.82 45.17
C LEU A 148 -6.21 -8.27 45.60
N ILE A 149 -5.24 -8.97 45.00
CA ILE A 149 -4.89 -10.35 45.38
C ILE A 149 -4.44 -10.41 46.83
N SER A 150 -3.56 -9.51 47.28
CA SER A 150 -3.07 -9.50 48.66
C SER A 150 -4.19 -9.22 49.67
N LEU A 151 -5.11 -8.31 49.35
CA LEU A 151 -6.30 -8.04 50.17
C LEU A 151 -7.23 -9.26 50.26
N VAL A 152 -7.47 -9.95 49.13
CA VAL A 152 -8.30 -11.17 49.11
C VAL A 152 -7.67 -12.28 49.96
N ILE A 153 -6.36 -12.51 49.83
CA ILE A 153 -5.64 -13.51 50.64
C ILE A 153 -5.73 -13.17 52.12
N LEU A 154 -5.47 -11.90 52.49
CA LEU A 154 -5.57 -11.45 53.88
C LEU A 154 -6.97 -11.66 54.43
N HIS A 155 -8.00 -11.33 53.65
CA HIS A 155 -9.39 -11.50 54.06
C HIS A 155 -9.76 -12.97 54.27
N LEU A 156 -9.29 -13.87 53.40
CA LEU A 156 -9.47 -15.32 53.55
C LEU A 156 -8.78 -15.86 54.82
N LEU A 157 -7.54 -15.45 55.08
CA LEU A 157 -6.79 -15.87 56.28
C LEU A 157 -7.47 -15.42 57.58
N LEU A 158 -7.94 -14.17 57.64
CA LEU A 158 -8.68 -13.66 58.78
C LEU A 158 -9.98 -14.44 58.99
N ARG A 159 -10.75 -14.67 57.93
CA ARG A 159 -12.00 -15.43 58.01
C ARG A 159 -11.79 -16.87 58.48
N TYR A 160 -10.68 -17.49 58.09
CA TYR A 160 -10.31 -18.84 58.54
C TYR A 160 -9.93 -18.86 60.03
N LYS A 161 -9.11 -17.89 60.49
CA LYS A 161 -8.72 -17.81 61.91
C LYS A 161 -9.89 -17.49 62.84
N TYR A 162 -10.77 -16.55 62.48
CA TYR A 162 -11.91 -16.16 63.33
C TYR A 162 -13.09 -17.14 63.31
N ARG A 163 -13.09 -18.16 62.44
CA ARG A 163 -14.06 -19.27 62.49
C ARG A 163 -13.63 -20.42 63.40
N ALA A 164 -12.37 -20.44 63.84
CA ALA A 164 -11.80 -21.50 64.68
C ALA A 164 -11.74 -21.15 66.17
N ALA A 165 -12.27 -19.99 66.57
CA ALA A 165 -12.46 -19.55 67.95
C ALA A 165 -13.96 -19.36 68.21
#